data_AF-A0A4Q5Z706-F1
#
_entry.id   AF-A0A4Q5Z706-F1
#
_cell.length_a   1.000
_cell.length_b   1.000
_cell.length_c   1.000
_cell.angle_alpha   90.00
_cell.angle_beta   90.00
_cell.angle_gamma   90.00
#
_symmetry.space_group_name_H-M   'P 1'
#
loop_
_entity.id
_entity.type
_entity.pdbx_description
1 polymer ?
#
loop_
_entity_poly.entity_id
_entity_poly.type
_entity_poly.pdbx_seq_one_letter_code
_entity_poly.pdbx_strand_id
1 'polypeptide(L)'
;MRKTLLSFLLINVGLVVTLQSCRGDENITEPPVIADQSFVEEFDTLANAVAKGWVITNVSDPKGTGVWRQGGGTTAWFPPFSNKGSFAGFIGTDYTSTSAASGIISNWLISPLITMQNGDKISFYTRAYQFPVFDPSGVPTGDSTDYGNRLQVLINTANEGTAVGSGNTRGSFQPALDINHTYILSTLDPVNFSPYAFPSQWTRFVVTVSGLNQPKKGRFAFRYYIETGGSNAYGSGVAIDKVTYTSVNHK
;
A
#
# COMPACT_ATOMS: atom_id res chain seq x y z
N MET A 1 2.79 15.24 -92.60
CA MET A 1 3.05 15.28 -91.14
C MET A 1 2.54 16.60 -90.57
N ARG A 2 1.28 16.65 -90.14
CA ARG A 2 0.68 17.84 -89.50
C ARG A 2 0.63 17.60 -87.99
N LYS A 3 1.28 18.45 -87.21
CA LYS A 3 1.22 18.46 -85.75
C LYS A 3 0.05 19.35 -85.33
N THR A 4 -0.96 18.78 -84.68
CA THR A 4 -2.01 19.51 -83.98
C THR A 4 -1.82 19.30 -82.49
N LEU A 5 -1.45 20.37 -81.79
CA LEU A 5 -1.39 20.44 -80.33
C LEU A 5 -2.82 20.48 -79.78
N LEU A 6 -3.16 19.50 -78.94
CA LEU A 6 -4.40 19.49 -78.16
C LEU A 6 -4.06 20.06 -76.77
N SER A 7 -4.50 21.27 -76.48
CA SER A 7 -4.37 21.89 -75.15
C SER A 7 -5.24 21.17 -74.13
N PHE A 8 -4.62 20.62 -73.09
CA PHE A 8 -5.31 20.12 -71.90
C PHE A 8 -5.63 21.29 -70.96
N LEU A 9 -6.93 21.56 -70.77
CA LEU A 9 -7.44 22.52 -69.80
C LEU A 9 -7.57 21.80 -68.43
N LEU A 10 -6.67 22.09 -67.49
CA LEU A 10 -6.74 21.59 -66.11
C LEU A 10 -7.75 22.43 -65.31
N ILE A 11 -8.92 21.88 -65.03
CA ILE A 11 -9.89 22.46 -64.09
C ILE A 11 -9.41 22.14 -62.67
N ASN A 12 -8.87 23.15 -61.97
CA ASN A 12 -8.60 23.09 -60.54
C ASN A 12 -9.92 23.17 -59.77
N VAL A 13 -10.46 22.01 -59.36
CA VAL A 13 -11.54 21.96 -58.37
C VAL A 13 -10.90 22.12 -56.99
N GLY A 14 -10.95 23.34 -56.45
CA GLY A 14 -10.55 23.61 -55.07
C GLY A 14 -11.47 22.87 -54.11
N LEU A 15 -10.91 21.95 -53.32
CA LEU A 15 -11.60 21.27 -52.24
C LEU A 15 -11.90 22.30 -51.13
N VAL A 16 -13.14 22.78 -51.06
CA VAL A 16 -13.60 23.61 -49.94
C VAL A 16 -13.82 22.70 -48.74
N VAL A 17 -12.83 22.66 -47.84
CA VAL A 17 -12.97 22.01 -46.54
C VAL A 17 -13.76 22.95 -45.64
N THR A 18 -15.05 22.67 -45.44
CA THR A 18 -15.83 23.34 -44.40
C THR A 18 -15.40 22.80 -43.04
N LEU A 19 -14.66 23.59 -42.26
CA LEU A 19 -14.44 23.30 -40.85
C LEU A 19 -15.77 23.53 -40.11
N GLN A 20 -16.52 22.45 -39.91
CA GLN A 20 -17.70 22.47 -39.08
C GLN A 20 -17.24 22.40 -37.62
N SER A 21 -17.16 23.57 -36.98
CA SER A 21 -16.95 23.67 -35.53
C SER A 21 -18.14 23.01 -34.84
N CYS A 22 -17.90 21.89 -34.14
CA CYS A 22 -18.89 21.31 -33.24
C CYS A 22 -19.16 22.33 -32.13
N ARG A 23 -20.21 23.12 -32.29
CA ARG A 23 -20.78 23.92 -31.21
C ARG A 23 -21.57 22.96 -30.32
N GLY A 24 -21.01 22.60 -29.17
CA GLY A 24 -21.70 21.73 -28.21
C GLY A 24 -20.85 21.12 -27.10
N ASP A 25 -19.90 21.86 -26.51
CA ASP A 25 -19.26 21.43 -25.24
C ASP A 25 -20.07 21.89 -24.01
N GLU A 26 -21.32 22.30 -24.21
CA GLU A 26 -22.26 22.69 -23.17
C GLU A 26 -22.90 21.43 -22.57
N ASN A 27 -22.06 20.64 -21.90
CA ASN A 27 -22.36 19.74 -20.79
C ASN A 27 -21.11 18.93 -20.39
N ILE A 28 -19.91 19.55 -20.43
CA ILE A 28 -18.85 19.08 -19.55
C ILE A 28 -19.26 19.55 -18.16
N THR A 29 -20.12 18.80 -17.49
CA THR A 29 -20.31 18.94 -16.05
C THR A 29 -18.93 18.72 -15.45
N GLU A 30 -18.32 19.82 -14.97
CA GLU A 30 -17.08 19.75 -14.24
C GLU A 30 -17.25 18.68 -13.15
N PRO A 31 -16.35 17.68 -13.08
CA PRO A 31 -16.47 16.64 -12.07
C PRO A 31 -16.56 17.34 -10.70
N PRO A 32 -17.48 16.89 -9.82
CA PRO A 32 -17.73 17.57 -8.56
C PRO A 32 -16.41 17.72 -7.78
N VAL A 33 -16.11 18.95 -7.36
CA VAL A 33 -14.90 19.26 -6.60
C VAL A 33 -14.91 18.42 -5.32
N ILE A 34 -13.89 17.59 -5.15
CA ILE A 34 -13.71 16.80 -3.93
C ILE A 34 -13.05 17.68 -2.89
N ALA A 35 -13.70 17.83 -1.75
CA ALA A 35 -13.13 18.52 -0.60
C ALA A 35 -11.86 17.81 -0.15
N ASP A 36 -10.84 18.56 0.27
CA ASP A 36 -9.59 18.00 0.77
C ASP A 36 -9.87 17.02 1.92
N GLN A 37 -9.45 15.77 1.73
CA GLN A 37 -9.57 14.70 2.74
C GLN A 37 -8.21 14.30 3.32
N SER A 38 -7.18 15.15 3.16
CA SER A 38 -5.84 14.89 3.65
C SER A 38 -5.83 14.70 5.17
N PHE A 39 -5.13 13.66 5.63
CA PHE A 39 -4.97 13.39 7.06
C PHE A 39 -3.62 12.75 7.36
N VAL A 40 -3.22 12.83 8.63
CA VAL A 40 -2.08 12.10 9.18
C VAL A 40 -2.57 11.23 10.34
N GLU A 41 -2.24 9.94 10.29
CA GLU A 41 -2.39 8.99 11.39
C GLU A 41 -1.02 8.63 11.94
N GLU A 42 -0.76 9.08 13.18
CA GLU A 42 0.46 8.80 13.93
C GLU A 42 0.31 7.54 14.79
N PHE A 43 -0.88 6.93 14.89
CA PHE A 43 -1.13 5.77 15.76
C PHE A 43 -0.70 5.98 17.23
N ASP A 44 -0.84 7.21 17.74
CA ASP A 44 -0.54 7.55 19.14
C ASP A 44 -1.31 6.64 20.13
N THR A 45 -2.54 6.24 19.77
CA THR A 45 -3.22 5.12 20.42
C THR A 45 -4.05 4.34 19.40
N LEU A 46 -4.18 3.04 19.64
CA LEU A 46 -5.05 2.20 18.80
C LEU A 46 -6.53 2.62 18.92
N ALA A 47 -6.98 3.00 20.12
CA ALA A 47 -8.35 3.43 20.35
C ALA A 47 -8.72 4.65 19.50
N ASN A 48 -7.81 5.64 19.40
CA ASN A 48 -8.04 6.82 18.57
C ASN A 48 -8.08 6.47 17.08
N ALA A 49 -7.20 5.58 16.60
CA ALA A 49 -7.23 5.13 15.21
C ALA A 49 -8.57 4.42 14.89
N VAL A 50 -9.02 3.50 15.75
CA VAL A 50 -10.31 2.82 15.56
C VAL A 50 -11.49 3.81 15.60
N ALA A 51 -11.46 4.80 16.50
CA ALA A 51 -12.48 5.85 16.56
C ALA A 51 -12.54 6.71 15.28
N LYS A 52 -11.41 6.88 14.60
CA LYS A 52 -11.33 7.53 13.27
C LYS A 52 -11.76 6.62 12.11
N GLY A 53 -12.08 5.35 12.38
CA GLY A 53 -12.60 4.40 11.40
C GLY A 53 -11.58 3.44 10.80
N TRP A 54 -10.38 3.32 11.39
CA TRP A 54 -9.46 2.24 11.06
C TRP A 54 -10.03 0.89 11.50
N VAL A 55 -9.84 -0.14 10.68
CA VAL A 55 -10.33 -1.49 10.94
C VAL A 55 -9.17 -2.48 10.95
N ILE A 56 -9.16 -3.37 11.94
CA ILE A 56 -8.13 -4.41 12.09
C ILE A 56 -8.78 -5.77 11.94
N THR A 57 -8.21 -6.58 11.05
CA THR A 57 -8.72 -7.92 10.79
C THR A 57 -7.56 -8.88 10.58
N ASN A 58 -7.51 -9.94 11.39
CA ASN A 58 -6.63 -11.07 11.15
C ASN A 58 -7.40 -12.23 10.51
N VAL A 59 -7.02 -12.56 9.27
CA VAL A 59 -7.55 -13.67 8.48
C VAL A 59 -6.45 -14.67 8.09
N SER A 60 -5.39 -14.71 8.89
CA SER A 60 -4.33 -15.73 8.82
C SER A 60 -4.91 -17.14 8.94
N ASP A 61 -4.19 -18.12 8.40
CA ASP A 61 -4.64 -19.50 8.34
C ASP A 61 -3.51 -20.47 8.73
N PRO A 62 -3.60 -21.15 9.90
CA PRO A 62 -4.63 -20.96 10.92
C PRO A 62 -4.50 -19.60 11.62
N LYS A 63 -5.63 -19.08 12.12
CA LYS A 63 -5.66 -17.78 12.80
C LYS A 63 -4.90 -17.83 14.12
N GLY A 64 -3.99 -16.89 14.32
CA GLY A 64 -3.28 -16.66 15.57
C GLY A 64 -3.92 -15.56 16.43
N THR A 65 -3.29 -15.28 17.57
CA THR A 65 -3.73 -14.24 18.50
C THR A 65 -3.22 -12.85 18.12
N GLY A 66 -2.17 -12.77 17.28
CA GLY A 66 -1.58 -11.53 16.82
C GLY A 66 -2.53 -10.73 15.93
N VAL A 67 -2.63 -9.44 16.20
CA VAL A 67 -3.33 -8.43 15.40
C VAL A 67 -2.46 -7.18 15.33
N TRP A 68 -2.73 -6.30 14.37
CA TRP A 68 -2.17 -4.95 14.39
C TRP A 68 -2.50 -4.30 15.74
N ARG A 69 -1.45 -3.97 16.49
CA ARG A 69 -1.53 -3.45 17.85
C ARG A 69 -0.51 -2.34 18.02
N GLN A 70 -0.72 -1.51 19.02
CA GLN A 70 0.26 -0.49 19.37
C GLN A 70 1.60 -1.16 19.67
N GLY A 71 2.62 -0.87 18.86
CA GLY A 71 3.95 -1.48 19.03
C GLY A 71 4.77 -0.82 20.14
N GLY A 72 4.20 0.24 20.73
CA GLY A 72 4.79 1.12 21.73
C GLY A 72 4.34 0.92 23.17
N GLY A 73 4.00 -0.30 23.60
CA GLY A 73 3.73 -0.58 25.02
C GLY A 73 4.93 -0.24 25.92
N THR A 74 4.80 -0.33 27.25
CA THR A 74 5.96 -0.31 28.17
C THR A 74 6.47 -1.75 28.32
N THR A 75 7.42 -2.26 27.54
CA THR A 75 8.51 -1.62 26.76
C THR A 75 8.28 -1.71 25.24
N ALA A 76 8.59 -0.63 24.50
CA ALA A 76 8.35 -0.55 23.07
C ALA A 76 9.29 -1.49 22.31
N TRP A 77 8.84 -2.02 21.17
CA TRP A 77 9.68 -2.86 20.30
C TRP A 77 10.94 -2.13 19.83
N PHE A 78 10.81 -0.82 19.56
CA PHE A 78 11.85 0.11 19.16
C PHE A 78 11.31 1.55 19.27
N PRO A 79 12.17 2.58 19.15
CA PRO A 79 11.71 3.98 19.11
C PRO A 79 10.74 4.25 17.93
N PRO A 80 9.68 5.05 18.13
CA PRO A 80 8.77 5.45 17.06
C PRO A 80 9.49 6.31 16.01
N PHE A 81 8.99 6.33 14.77
CA PHE A 81 9.47 7.29 13.78
C PHE A 81 9.02 8.70 14.12
N SER A 82 7.75 8.83 14.50
CA SER A 82 7.09 10.07 14.86
C SER A 82 6.20 9.83 16.06
N ASN A 83 6.05 10.83 16.93
CA ASN A 83 5.19 10.73 18.09
C ASN A 83 4.65 12.11 18.43
N LYS A 84 3.32 12.22 18.55
CA LYS A 84 2.65 13.44 19.00
C LYS A 84 1.89 13.22 20.32
N GLY A 85 1.87 11.99 20.84
CA GLY A 85 1.22 11.60 22.08
C GLY A 85 2.20 11.12 23.16
N SER A 86 1.65 10.47 24.19
CA SER A 86 2.40 9.97 25.35
C SER A 86 2.88 8.52 25.21
N PHE A 87 2.48 7.82 24.15
CA PHE A 87 2.87 6.44 23.87
C PHE A 87 3.79 6.39 22.66
N ALA A 88 4.52 5.29 22.43
CA ALA A 88 5.25 5.15 21.16
C ALA A 88 4.22 5.04 20.01
N GLY A 89 4.13 6.13 19.24
CA GLY A 89 3.14 6.37 18.19
C GLY A 89 3.39 5.53 16.94
N PHE A 90 3.31 4.21 17.04
CA PHE A 90 3.30 3.34 15.87
C PHE A 90 2.46 2.09 16.13
N ILE A 91 2.04 1.45 15.04
CA ILE A 91 1.28 0.21 15.07
C ILE A 91 2.09 -0.90 14.40
N GLY A 92 2.04 -2.11 14.94
CA GLY A 92 2.75 -3.26 14.40
C GLY A 92 2.04 -4.58 14.63
N THR A 93 2.48 -5.58 13.91
CA THR A 93 2.03 -6.97 14.04
C THR A 93 3.20 -7.90 13.78
N ASP A 94 3.12 -9.13 14.25
CA ASP A 94 4.23 -10.07 14.26
C ASP A 94 3.80 -11.47 13.80
N TYR A 95 4.75 -12.40 13.82
CA TYR A 95 4.57 -13.79 13.42
C TYR A 95 3.42 -14.50 14.16
N THR A 96 2.99 -14.01 15.34
CA THR A 96 1.84 -14.56 16.07
C THR A 96 0.50 -14.29 15.40
N SER A 97 0.51 -13.59 14.25
CA SER A 97 -0.63 -13.48 13.35
C SER A 97 -1.20 -14.86 12.96
N THR A 98 -0.36 -15.88 12.80
CA THR A 98 -0.79 -17.28 12.69
C THR A 98 -0.48 -18.04 13.98
N SER A 99 -1.31 -19.03 14.31
CA SER A 99 -1.06 -19.95 15.42
C SER A 99 -0.20 -21.16 15.03
N ALA A 100 0.08 -21.33 13.73
CA ALA A 100 0.92 -22.42 13.26
C ALA A 100 2.41 -22.12 13.44
N ALA A 101 3.19 -23.19 13.53
CA ALA A 101 4.63 -23.14 13.38
C ALA A 101 5.03 -22.66 11.96
N SER A 102 4.27 -23.10 10.95
CA SER A 102 4.33 -22.63 9.56
C SER A 102 2.90 -22.60 9.00
N GLY A 103 2.44 -21.43 8.59
CA GLY A 103 1.09 -21.19 8.07
C GLY A 103 1.04 -19.86 7.32
N ILE A 104 -0.15 -19.47 6.88
CA ILE A 104 -0.34 -18.22 6.15
C ILE A 104 -0.55 -17.10 7.14
N ILE A 105 0.34 -16.11 7.14
CA ILE A 105 0.10 -14.81 7.79
C ILE A 105 -0.70 -13.93 6.82
N SER A 106 -1.82 -13.39 7.28
CA SER A 106 -2.65 -12.43 6.53
C SER A 106 -3.37 -11.50 7.51
N ASN A 107 -2.66 -10.46 7.94
CA ASN A 107 -3.11 -9.53 8.99
C ASN A 107 -3.25 -8.11 8.43
N TRP A 108 -4.45 -7.54 8.58
CA TRP A 108 -4.87 -6.34 7.86
C TRP A 108 -5.12 -5.17 8.78
N LEU A 109 -4.63 -4.00 8.35
CA LEU A 109 -4.96 -2.68 8.88
C LEU A 109 -5.57 -1.86 7.74
N ILE A 110 -6.86 -1.59 7.85
CA ILE A 110 -7.68 -0.99 6.77
C ILE A 110 -8.01 0.44 7.15
N SER A 111 -7.80 1.37 6.22
CA SER A 111 -8.03 2.81 6.42
C SER A 111 -9.50 3.13 6.71
N PRO A 112 -9.79 4.32 7.26
CA PRO A 112 -11.10 4.94 7.15
C PRO A 112 -11.56 5.06 5.70
N LEU A 113 -12.86 5.28 5.52
CA LEU A 113 -13.46 5.46 4.20
C LEU A 113 -13.11 6.84 3.65
N ILE A 114 -12.59 6.88 2.43
CA ILE A 114 -12.15 8.10 1.74
C ILE A 114 -12.64 8.10 0.30
N THR A 115 -12.78 9.28 -0.29
CA THR A 115 -12.96 9.44 -1.73
C THR A 115 -11.59 9.60 -2.37
N MET A 116 -11.22 8.64 -3.21
CA MET A 116 -9.94 8.58 -3.90
C MET A 116 -10.10 9.04 -5.35
N GLN A 117 -9.13 9.81 -5.82
CA GLN A 117 -8.97 10.23 -7.21
C GLN A 117 -7.52 10.04 -7.69
N ASN A 118 -7.34 10.02 -9.01
CA ASN A 118 -6.01 9.89 -9.59
C ASN A 118 -5.11 11.05 -9.12
N GLY A 119 -3.91 10.72 -8.66
CA GLY A 119 -2.95 11.68 -8.12
C GLY A 119 -2.88 11.73 -6.60
N ASP A 120 -3.92 11.24 -5.89
CA ASP A 120 -3.89 11.16 -4.43
C ASP A 120 -2.73 10.28 -3.97
N LYS A 121 -2.17 10.57 -2.79
CA LYS A 121 -0.99 9.86 -2.28
C LYS A 121 -1.26 9.25 -0.92
N ILE A 122 -0.78 8.01 -0.75
CA ILE A 122 -0.68 7.32 0.53
C ILE A 122 0.81 7.21 0.84
N SER A 123 1.28 7.83 1.91
CA SER A 123 2.65 7.69 2.36
C SER A 123 2.71 7.20 3.79
N PHE A 124 3.76 6.46 4.13
CA PHE A 124 3.92 5.84 5.44
C PHE A 124 5.38 5.46 5.65
N TYR A 125 5.75 5.20 6.90
CA TYR A 125 7.04 4.64 7.26
C TYR A 125 6.83 3.21 7.72
N THR A 126 7.73 2.29 7.35
CA THR A 126 7.72 0.92 7.86
C THR A 126 9.13 0.45 8.22
N ARG A 127 9.19 -0.49 9.16
CA ARG A 127 10.39 -1.26 9.49
C ARG A 127 10.01 -2.63 10.04
N ALA A 128 10.94 -3.57 9.94
CA ALA A 128 10.83 -4.88 10.56
C ALA A 128 11.06 -4.80 12.07
N TYR A 129 10.42 -5.71 12.80
CA TYR A 129 10.85 -6.11 14.13
C TYR A 129 12.11 -6.96 14.01
N GLN A 130 13.17 -6.55 14.68
CA GLN A 130 14.46 -7.23 14.65
C GLN A 130 14.63 -8.00 15.95
N PHE A 131 15.08 -9.25 15.84
CA PHE A 131 15.46 -10.03 17.00
C PHE A 131 16.96 -9.92 17.22
N PRO A 132 17.42 -9.75 18.47
CA PRO A 132 18.85 -9.82 18.76
C PRO A 132 19.39 -11.21 18.41
N VAL A 133 20.53 -11.24 17.74
CA VAL A 133 21.34 -12.44 17.51
C VAL A 133 22.28 -12.58 18.69
N PHE A 134 22.34 -13.76 19.29
CA PHE A 134 23.27 -14.07 20.37
C PHE A 134 24.31 -15.08 19.87
N ASP A 135 25.57 -14.92 20.27
CA ASP A 135 26.57 -15.98 20.11
C ASP A 135 26.27 -17.17 21.04
N PRO A 136 26.97 -18.32 20.89
CA PRO A 136 26.77 -19.47 21.78
C PRO A 136 27.05 -19.21 23.27
N SER A 137 27.70 -18.09 23.61
CA SER A 137 27.93 -17.66 25.00
C SER A 137 26.86 -16.70 25.54
N GLY A 138 25.83 -16.38 24.73
CA GLY A 138 24.72 -15.52 25.11
C GLY A 138 25.00 -14.03 24.96
N VAL A 139 26.06 -13.65 24.23
CA VAL A 139 26.39 -12.24 23.98
C VAL A 139 25.67 -11.76 22.71
N PRO A 140 24.93 -10.63 22.75
CA PRO A 140 24.36 -10.04 21.54
C PRO A 140 25.46 -9.71 20.52
N THR A 141 25.40 -10.29 19.33
CA THR A 141 26.34 -10.03 18.22
C THR A 141 25.78 -9.11 17.14
N GLY A 142 24.51 -8.74 17.27
CA GLY A 142 23.83 -7.83 16.36
C GLY A 142 22.33 -8.12 16.33
N ASP A 143 21.65 -7.59 15.33
CA ASP A 143 20.23 -7.80 15.09
C ASP A 143 20.03 -8.64 13.83
N SER A 144 19.14 -9.63 13.88
CA SER A 144 18.74 -10.39 12.70
C SER A 144 17.82 -9.54 11.83
N THR A 145 18.26 -9.28 10.60
CA THR A 145 17.48 -8.62 9.55
C THR A 145 16.78 -9.62 8.63
N ASP A 146 16.95 -10.92 8.88
CA ASP A 146 16.68 -12.01 7.94
C ASP A 146 15.43 -12.81 8.33
N TYR A 147 14.26 -12.17 8.27
CA TYR A 147 12.99 -12.86 8.53
C TYR A 147 12.03 -12.86 7.34
N GLY A 148 12.46 -12.45 6.15
CA GLY A 148 11.56 -12.47 4.98
C GLY A 148 10.24 -11.73 5.22
N ASN A 149 10.24 -10.63 5.99
CA ASN A 149 9.02 -9.87 6.23
C ASN A 149 8.51 -9.29 4.91
N ARG A 150 7.19 -9.34 4.67
CA ARG A 150 6.55 -8.79 3.48
C ARG A 150 5.32 -7.97 3.85
N LEU A 151 5.20 -6.79 3.27
CA LEU A 151 4.08 -5.86 3.51
C LEU A 151 3.48 -5.43 2.18
N GLN A 152 2.18 -5.65 2.04
CA GLN A 152 1.41 -5.15 0.90
C GLN A 152 0.65 -3.89 1.27
N VAL A 153 0.58 -2.93 0.34
CA VAL A 153 -0.41 -1.85 0.34
C VAL A 153 -1.43 -2.17 -0.73
N LEU A 154 -2.70 -2.16 -0.38
CA LEU A 154 -3.79 -2.52 -1.28
C LEU A 154 -4.88 -1.45 -1.27
N ILE A 155 -5.63 -1.37 -2.37
CA ILE A 155 -6.71 -0.41 -2.56
C ILE A 155 -7.99 -1.15 -2.92
N ASN A 156 -9.09 -0.81 -2.26
CA ASN A 156 -10.44 -1.22 -2.62
C ASN A 156 -11.18 -0.01 -3.20
N THR A 157 -11.41 -0.04 -4.52
CA THR A 157 -12.27 0.91 -5.24
C THR A 157 -13.49 0.23 -5.88
N ALA A 158 -13.73 -1.04 -5.53
CA ALA A 158 -14.90 -1.79 -5.99
C ALA A 158 -16.12 -1.53 -5.10
N ASN A 159 -15.91 -1.30 -3.80
CA ASN A 159 -16.94 -0.96 -2.83
C ASN A 159 -16.35 -0.27 -1.59
N GLU A 160 -17.22 0.10 -0.64
CA GLU A 160 -16.85 0.80 0.61
C GLU A 160 -16.46 -0.16 1.77
N GLY A 161 -16.50 -1.47 1.51
CA GLY A 161 -16.41 -2.52 2.52
C GLY A 161 -14.99 -2.87 2.97
N THR A 162 -14.93 -3.73 3.99
CA THR A 162 -13.70 -4.19 4.66
C THR A 162 -13.49 -5.71 4.52
N ALA A 163 -14.24 -6.37 3.63
CA ALA A 163 -14.13 -7.81 3.40
C ALA A 163 -12.82 -8.14 2.69
N VAL A 164 -11.92 -8.84 3.40
CA VAL A 164 -10.58 -9.21 2.94
C VAL A 164 -10.42 -10.70 2.61
N GLY A 165 -11.46 -11.52 2.84
CA GLY A 165 -11.42 -12.96 2.60
C GLY A 165 -10.70 -13.75 3.71
N SER A 166 -10.04 -14.86 3.35
CA SER A 166 -9.28 -15.74 4.24
C SER A 166 -7.92 -16.13 3.63
N GLY A 167 -6.91 -16.35 4.48
CA GLY A 167 -5.57 -16.81 4.10
C GLY A 167 -4.98 -15.95 3.01
N ASN A 168 -4.77 -16.54 1.83
CA ASN A 168 -4.14 -15.91 0.67
C ASN A 168 -5.04 -14.90 -0.07
N THR A 169 -6.36 -14.97 0.12
CA THR A 169 -7.31 -14.11 -0.60
C THR A 169 -7.31 -12.66 -0.08
N ARG A 170 -7.91 -11.75 -0.87
CA ARG A 170 -7.89 -10.29 -0.61
C ARG A 170 -9.25 -9.63 -0.65
N GLY A 171 -10.32 -10.41 -0.86
CA GLY A 171 -11.65 -9.87 -1.14
C GLY A 171 -11.63 -8.88 -2.30
N SER A 172 -12.12 -7.65 -2.06
CA SER A 172 -12.19 -6.59 -3.08
C SER A 172 -10.92 -5.74 -3.21
N PHE A 173 -9.88 -6.00 -2.42
CA PHE A 173 -8.64 -5.23 -2.43
C PHE A 173 -7.69 -5.69 -3.53
N GLN A 174 -7.10 -4.72 -4.26
CA GLN A 174 -6.07 -4.95 -5.27
C GLN A 174 -4.72 -4.38 -4.82
N PRO A 175 -3.59 -5.06 -5.04
CA PRO A 175 -2.28 -4.55 -4.65
C PRO A 175 -1.90 -3.28 -5.40
N ALA A 176 -1.37 -2.32 -4.66
CA ALA A 176 -0.76 -1.10 -5.19
C ALA A 176 0.76 -1.03 -4.92
N LEU A 177 1.23 -1.72 -3.86
CA LEU A 177 2.64 -1.89 -3.53
C LEU A 177 2.84 -3.22 -2.81
N ASP A 178 3.96 -3.90 -3.07
CA ASP A 178 4.35 -5.16 -2.41
C ASP A 178 5.83 -5.11 -2.02
N ILE A 179 6.10 -4.79 -0.75
CA ILE A 179 7.45 -4.63 -0.21
C ILE A 179 7.97 -6.02 0.15
N ASN A 180 9.13 -6.38 -0.41
CA ASN A 180 9.75 -7.70 -0.27
C ASN A 180 8.85 -8.86 -0.75
N HIS A 181 8.25 -8.72 -1.94
CA HIS A 181 7.33 -9.69 -2.52
C HIS A 181 7.85 -11.13 -2.53
N THR A 182 9.15 -11.32 -2.75
CA THR A 182 9.78 -12.65 -2.84
C THR A 182 10.23 -13.20 -1.49
N TYR A 183 10.36 -12.35 -0.46
CA TYR A 183 10.73 -12.71 0.92
C TYR A 183 11.83 -13.77 1.03
N ILE A 184 12.84 -13.65 0.17
CA ILE A 184 13.97 -14.59 0.07
C ILE A 184 14.72 -14.60 1.40
N LEU A 185 15.07 -15.80 1.89
CA LEU A 185 15.96 -16.00 3.03
C LEU A 185 17.40 -16.23 2.59
N SER A 186 18.35 -15.77 3.41
CA SER A 186 19.78 -15.98 3.16
C SER A 186 20.18 -17.46 3.06
N THR A 187 19.48 -18.33 3.79
CA THR A 187 19.78 -19.77 3.87
C THR A 187 19.27 -20.57 2.67
N LEU A 188 18.24 -20.09 1.97
CA LEU A 188 17.59 -20.80 0.88
C LEU A 188 18.07 -20.34 -0.49
N ASP A 189 18.31 -19.04 -0.63
CA ASP A 189 18.87 -18.47 -1.85
C ASP A 189 19.84 -17.33 -1.48
N PRO A 190 21.07 -17.69 -1.05
CA PRO A 190 22.07 -16.71 -0.63
C PRO A 190 22.51 -15.76 -1.75
N VAL A 191 22.29 -16.15 -3.02
CA VAL A 191 22.70 -15.36 -4.18
C VAL A 191 21.73 -14.20 -4.41
N ASN A 192 20.43 -14.44 -4.25
CA ASN A 192 19.40 -13.43 -4.47
C ASN A 192 18.88 -12.80 -3.15
N PHE A 193 19.35 -13.27 -2.00
CA PHE A 193 19.05 -12.66 -0.72
C PHE A 193 19.57 -11.23 -0.62
N SER A 194 18.74 -10.34 -0.08
CA SER A 194 19.16 -9.00 0.31
C SER A 194 18.70 -8.73 1.75
N PRO A 195 19.62 -8.42 2.68
CA PRO A 195 19.26 -8.05 4.05
C PRO A 195 18.52 -6.70 4.12
N TYR A 196 18.42 -5.98 2.99
CA TYR A 196 17.71 -4.73 2.85
C TYR A 196 16.38 -4.88 2.08
N ALA A 197 15.97 -6.10 1.74
CA ALA A 197 14.75 -6.33 0.97
C ALA A 197 13.49 -5.83 1.70
N PHE A 198 13.45 -5.98 3.03
CA PHE A 198 12.51 -5.28 3.90
C PHE A 198 13.28 -4.32 4.83
N PRO A 199 12.79 -3.10 5.09
CA PRO A 199 13.56 -2.13 5.88
C PRO A 199 13.81 -2.55 7.34
N SER A 200 15.06 -2.47 7.79
CA SER A 200 15.44 -2.61 9.20
C SER A 200 15.28 -1.30 10.00
N GLN A 201 15.36 -0.16 9.30
CA GLN A 201 15.14 1.18 9.83
C GLN A 201 13.88 1.79 9.24
N TRP A 202 13.30 2.76 9.95
CA TRP A 202 12.11 3.48 9.48
C TRP A 202 12.33 4.08 8.09
N THR A 203 11.68 3.49 7.10
CA THR A 203 11.84 3.85 5.69
C THR A 203 10.51 4.25 5.10
N ARG A 204 10.51 5.39 4.38
CA ARG A 204 9.31 5.96 3.79
C ARG A 204 8.96 5.29 2.46
N PHE A 205 7.69 4.97 2.29
CA PHE A 205 7.11 4.56 1.02
C PHE A 205 5.98 5.52 0.63
N VAL A 206 5.71 5.59 -0.67
CA VAL A 206 4.62 6.39 -1.24
C VAL A 206 3.93 5.58 -2.34
N VAL A 207 2.60 5.50 -2.27
CA VAL A 207 1.73 4.96 -3.30
C VAL A 207 0.92 6.11 -3.88
N THR A 208 0.87 6.20 -5.21
CA THR A 208 0.03 7.15 -5.93
C THR A 208 -1.22 6.44 -6.44
N VAL A 209 -2.40 6.93 -6.10
CA VAL A 209 -3.67 6.45 -6.65
C VAL A 209 -3.70 6.78 -8.15
N SER A 210 -4.00 5.77 -8.96
CA SER A 210 -4.09 5.90 -10.43
C SER A 210 -5.07 4.87 -11.00
N GLY A 211 -5.41 5.01 -12.29
CA GLY A 211 -6.26 4.05 -13.00
C GLY A 211 -7.76 4.14 -12.70
N LEU A 212 -8.22 5.22 -12.05
CA LEU A 212 -9.65 5.45 -11.81
C LEU A 212 -10.27 6.24 -12.98
N ASN A 213 -11.44 5.81 -13.45
CA ASN A 213 -12.19 6.54 -14.51
C ASN A 213 -12.91 7.78 -13.99
N GLN A 214 -13.19 7.80 -12.68
CA GLN A 214 -13.78 8.92 -11.93
C GLN A 214 -13.41 8.71 -10.46
N PRO A 215 -13.53 9.74 -9.60
CA PRO A 215 -13.31 9.56 -8.18
C PRO A 215 -14.19 8.46 -7.57
N LYS A 216 -13.63 7.68 -6.65
CA LYS A 216 -14.31 6.55 -6.03
C LYS A 216 -14.16 6.55 -4.52
N LYS A 217 -15.28 6.37 -3.82
CA LYS A 217 -15.31 6.14 -2.39
C LYS A 217 -14.87 4.71 -2.09
N GLY A 218 -13.90 4.56 -1.19
CA GLY A 218 -13.23 3.29 -0.94
C GLY A 218 -12.22 3.36 0.20
N ARG A 219 -11.33 2.37 0.27
CA ARG A 219 -10.33 2.25 1.35
C ARG A 219 -8.99 1.80 0.79
N PHE A 220 -7.91 2.16 1.46
CA PHE A 220 -6.64 1.47 1.32
C PHE A 220 -6.37 0.59 2.54
N ALA A 221 -5.45 -0.35 2.43
CA ALA A 221 -5.09 -1.23 3.52
C ALA A 221 -3.62 -1.62 3.47
N PHE A 222 -3.09 -1.92 4.65
CA PHE A 222 -1.81 -2.58 4.84
C PHE A 222 -2.06 -4.03 5.22
N ARG A 223 -1.33 -4.95 4.57
CA ARG A 223 -1.42 -6.38 4.86
C ARG A 223 -0.03 -6.93 5.12
N TYR A 224 0.21 -7.37 6.36
CA TYR A 224 1.34 -8.24 6.66
C TYR A 224 0.99 -9.63 6.11
N TYR A 225 1.75 -10.09 5.13
CA TYR A 225 1.39 -11.26 4.34
C TYR A 225 2.59 -12.13 4.03
N ILE A 226 2.55 -13.38 4.49
CA ILE A 226 3.58 -14.38 4.22
C ILE A 226 2.90 -15.74 4.09
N GLU A 227 3.14 -16.43 2.99
CA GLU A 227 2.53 -17.73 2.67
C GLU A 227 2.98 -18.84 3.64
N THR A 228 4.19 -18.72 4.17
CA THR A 228 4.83 -19.68 5.08
C THR A 228 5.46 -18.96 6.26
N GLY A 229 4.63 -18.24 7.03
CA GLY A 229 5.04 -17.53 8.24
C GLY A 229 4.67 -18.28 9.53
N GLY A 230 5.15 -17.81 10.68
CA GLY A 230 4.81 -18.39 11.99
C GLY A 230 6.02 -18.63 12.88
N SER A 231 5.81 -19.29 14.01
CA SER A 231 6.83 -19.37 15.09
C SER A 231 8.07 -20.17 14.75
N ASN A 232 8.03 -21.00 13.69
CA ASN A 232 9.16 -21.79 13.20
C ASN A 232 9.30 -21.67 11.67
N ALA A 233 8.85 -20.54 11.12
CA ALA A 233 8.89 -20.26 9.69
C ALA A 233 9.28 -18.79 9.47
N TYR A 234 8.86 -18.20 8.35
CA TYR A 234 9.22 -16.82 8.03
C TYR A 234 8.45 -15.80 8.87
N GLY A 235 8.92 -14.57 8.81
CA GLY A 235 8.33 -13.41 9.45
C GLY A 235 8.78 -13.23 10.89
N SER A 236 9.19 -12.01 11.22
CA SER A 236 9.37 -11.58 12.60
C SER A 236 8.19 -10.71 12.99
N GLY A 237 8.07 -9.58 12.31
CA GLY A 237 7.00 -8.61 12.45
C GLY A 237 7.31 -7.34 11.70
N VAL A 238 6.27 -6.55 11.49
CA VAL A 238 6.33 -5.29 10.76
C VAL A 238 5.62 -4.22 11.56
N ALA A 239 6.14 -3.00 11.47
CA ALA A 239 5.50 -1.82 12.02
C ALA A 239 5.27 -0.77 10.95
N ILE A 240 4.26 0.07 11.19
CA ILE A 240 3.91 1.22 10.38
C ILE A 240 3.74 2.44 11.29
N ASP A 241 4.21 3.58 10.80
CA ASP A 241 4.10 4.86 11.47
C ASP A 241 3.84 5.98 10.44
N LYS A 242 3.23 7.07 10.89
CA LYS A 242 2.96 8.32 10.19
C LYS A 242 2.34 8.10 8.81
N VAL A 243 1.19 7.42 8.81
CA VAL A 243 0.41 7.24 7.58
C VAL A 243 -0.20 8.58 7.21
N THR A 244 0.15 9.09 6.04
CA THR A 244 -0.40 10.32 5.48
C THR A 244 -1.17 10.00 4.22
N TYR A 245 -2.44 10.36 4.19
CA TYR A 245 -3.21 10.48 2.96
C TYR A 245 -3.17 11.94 2.52
N THR A 246 -2.84 12.19 1.25
CA THR A 246 -2.83 13.53 0.66
C THR A 246 -3.75 13.52 -0.54
N SER A 247 -4.82 14.29 -0.45
CA SER A 247 -5.71 14.51 -1.58
C SER A 247 -5.13 15.57 -2.52
N VAL A 248 -5.16 15.32 -3.82
CA VAL A 248 -4.82 16.34 -4.82
C VAL A 248 -6.02 17.26 -5.01
N ASN A 249 -5.88 18.54 -4.69
CA ASN A 249 -6.89 19.53 -5.03
C ASN A 249 -6.81 19.84 -6.53
N HIS A 250 -7.86 19.54 -7.29
CA HIS A 250 -8.10 20.20 -8.57
C HIS A 250 -8.89 21.48 -8.28
N LYS A 251 -8.27 22.62 -8.57
CA LYS A 251 -8.94 23.93 -8.60
C LYS A 251 -9.78 24.04 -9.86
#